data_AF-A0A2N3U6M2-F1
#
_entry.id   AF-A0A2N3U6M2-F1
#
_cell.length_a   1.000
_cell.length_b   1.000
_cell.length_c   1.000
_cell.angle_alpha   90.00
_cell.angle_beta   90.00
_cell.angle_gamma   90.00
#
_symmetry.space_group_name_H-M   'P 1'
#
loop_
_entity.id
_entity.type
_entity.pdbx_description
1 polymer ?
#
loop_
_entity_poly.entity_id
_entity_poly.type
_entity_poly.pdbx_seq_one_letter_code
_entity_poly.pdbx_strand_id
1 'polypeptide(L)'
;MNLEEDDYARIQLVSFDYPAAGKERYYFLEMSSLQATTLLEPALKIKRLEIVAYDSNDNYLSTAETNNFKTLSDFNTYFLKNPDFYIHNLEMELENGSKINSHDDGEVSITIAKDSEQIEIIKRVLKNYKIQEDLITEMKRSPEHYLAIDSVGKVVADYSSFDEYVEKGRKQIFG
;
A
#
# COMPACT_ATOMS: atom_id res chain seq x y z
N MET A 1 5.34 13.04 -6.62
CA MET A 1 5.20 12.78 -5.20
C MET A 1 6.38 13.38 -4.43
N ASN A 2 6.11 14.34 -3.54
CA ASN A 2 7.08 14.79 -2.55
C ASN A 2 6.74 14.09 -1.24
N LEU A 3 7.61 13.18 -0.78
CA LEU A 3 7.40 12.41 0.46
C LEU A 3 7.24 13.30 1.71
N GLU A 4 7.65 14.56 1.65
CA GLU A 4 7.51 15.54 2.74
C GLU A 4 6.27 16.44 2.63
N GLU A 5 5.66 16.60 1.44
CA GLU A 5 4.41 17.36 1.25
C GLU A 5 3.16 16.47 1.31
N ASP A 6 3.30 15.16 1.04
CA ASP A 6 2.37 14.16 1.58
C ASP A 6 2.67 14.02 3.07
N ASP A 7 2.12 14.95 3.85
CA ASP A 7 2.17 15.02 5.31
C ASP A 7 1.49 13.78 5.89
N TYR A 8 2.15 12.61 5.76
CA TYR A 8 1.66 11.24 5.91
C TYR A 8 0.16 11.22 6.20
N ALA A 9 -0.67 11.28 5.15
CA ALA A 9 -2.08 11.03 5.28
C ALA A 9 -2.21 9.77 6.15
N ARG A 10 -2.74 9.94 7.36
CA ARG A 10 -2.68 8.86 8.35
C ARG A 10 -3.51 7.74 7.79
N ILE A 11 -2.98 6.53 7.75
CA ILE A 11 -3.76 5.35 7.37
C ILE A 11 -5.07 5.39 8.18
N GLN A 12 -6.20 5.39 7.51
CA GLN A 12 -7.53 5.51 8.14
C GLN A 12 -8.29 4.19 8.14
N LEU A 13 -7.93 3.30 7.21
CA LEU A 13 -8.62 2.05 6.98
C LEU A 13 -7.59 0.97 6.67
N VAL A 14 -7.74 -0.18 7.29
CA VAL A 14 -6.95 -1.37 6.99
C VAL A 14 -7.87 -2.55 6.71
N SER A 15 -7.39 -3.51 5.94
CA SER A 15 -8.08 -4.79 5.73
C SER A 15 -7.06 -5.92 5.57
N PHE A 16 -7.51 -7.14 5.80
CA PHE A 16 -6.71 -8.34 5.66
C PHE A 16 -7.54 -9.47 5.05
N ASP A 17 -6.95 -10.22 4.13
CA ASP A 17 -7.55 -11.43 3.60
C ASP A 17 -6.52 -12.48 3.16
N TYR A 18 -7.04 -13.62 2.67
CA TYR A 18 -6.27 -14.72 2.13
C TYR A 18 -6.56 -14.87 0.62
N PRO A 19 -5.85 -14.14 -0.25
CA PRO A 19 -6.16 -14.12 -1.68
C PRO A 19 -5.88 -15.46 -2.39
N ALA A 20 -5.07 -16.32 -1.77
CA ALA A 20 -4.78 -17.67 -2.22
C ALA A 20 -4.26 -18.52 -1.04
N ALA A 21 -4.22 -19.84 -1.24
CA ALA A 21 -3.62 -20.76 -0.27
C ALA A 21 -2.16 -20.36 0.03
N GLY A 22 -1.83 -20.20 1.31
CA GLY A 22 -0.49 -19.83 1.76
C GLY A 22 -0.09 -18.36 1.50
N LYS A 23 -1.04 -17.49 1.16
CA LYS A 23 -0.82 -16.05 0.97
C LYS A 23 -1.66 -15.23 1.94
N GLU A 24 -1.07 -14.16 2.44
CA GLU A 24 -1.71 -13.15 3.27
C GLU A 24 -1.65 -11.82 2.53
N ARG A 25 -2.74 -11.07 2.47
CA ARG A 25 -2.77 -9.73 1.88
C ARG A 25 -3.27 -8.73 2.90
N TYR A 26 -2.54 -7.62 2.98
CA TYR A 26 -2.81 -6.49 3.86
C TYR A 26 -3.11 -5.28 3.00
N TYR A 27 -4.22 -4.62 3.25
CA TYR A 27 -4.67 -3.42 2.55
C TYR A 27 -4.54 -2.21 3.48
N PHE A 28 -4.13 -1.07 2.91
CA PHE A 28 -3.96 0.21 3.59
C PHE A 28 -4.55 1.32 2.72
N LEU A 29 -5.53 2.04 3.27
CA LEU A 29 -6.05 3.29 2.70
C LEU A 29 -5.21 4.47 3.20
N GLU A 30 -5.04 5.50 2.37
CA GLU A 30 -4.16 6.66 2.59
C GLU A 30 -2.67 6.27 2.61
N MET A 31 -2.27 5.36 1.73
CA MET A 31 -0.88 4.96 1.54
C MET A 31 -0.55 4.93 0.06
N SER A 32 0.50 5.65 -0.35
CA SER A 32 0.92 5.69 -1.75
C SER A 32 1.81 4.52 -2.14
N SER A 33 1.88 4.24 -3.45
CA SER A 33 2.74 3.20 -3.98
C SER A 33 4.20 3.40 -3.59
N LEU A 34 4.69 4.64 -3.66
CA LEU A 34 6.07 4.98 -3.32
C LEU A 34 6.36 4.85 -1.82
N GLN A 35 5.41 5.21 -0.96
CA GLN A 35 5.52 4.96 0.49
C GLN A 35 5.65 3.46 0.77
N ALA A 36 4.92 2.61 0.04
CA ALA A 36 5.02 1.17 0.21
C ALA A 36 6.37 0.64 -0.27
N THR A 37 6.76 0.95 -1.51
CA THR A 37 7.97 0.40 -2.13
C THR A 37 9.26 0.86 -1.45
N THR A 38 9.27 2.02 -0.77
CA THR A 38 10.44 2.52 -0.03
C THR A 38 10.68 1.81 1.31
N LEU A 39 9.70 1.07 1.84
CA LEU A 39 9.82 0.29 3.09
C LEU A 39 10.44 -1.12 2.87
N LEU A 40 10.56 -1.53 1.61
CA LEU A 40 11.14 -2.80 1.20
C LEU A 40 12.64 -2.67 0.88
N GLU A 41 13.31 -3.82 0.76
CA GLU A 41 14.74 -3.86 0.42
C GLU A 41 14.99 -3.32 -1.00
N PRO A 42 15.79 -2.24 -1.18
CA PRO A 42 15.97 -1.59 -2.48
C PRO A 42 16.54 -2.49 -3.57
N ALA A 43 17.30 -3.52 -3.19
CA ALA A 43 17.94 -4.44 -4.12
C ALA A 43 16.98 -5.51 -4.68
N LEU A 44 15.77 -5.66 -4.13
CA LEU A 44 14.81 -6.65 -4.61
C LEU A 44 14.48 -6.42 -6.09
N LYS A 45 14.60 -7.48 -6.89
CA LYS A 45 14.27 -7.43 -8.31
C LYS A 45 12.76 -7.45 -8.52
N ILE A 46 12.36 -6.66 -9.51
CA ILE A 46 11.00 -6.63 -10.03
C ILE A 46 10.89 -7.75 -11.07
N LYS A 47 10.03 -8.73 -10.78
CA LYS A 47 9.78 -9.90 -11.63
C LYS A 47 8.69 -9.59 -12.68
N ARG A 48 7.66 -8.87 -12.28
CA ARG A 48 6.58 -8.37 -13.16
C ARG A 48 6.18 -6.97 -12.70
N LEU A 49 5.91 -6.10 -13.65
CA LEU A 49 5.42 -4.75 -13.42
C LEU A 49 4.37 -4.41 -14.47
N GLU A 50 3.20 -4.01 -13.99
CA GLU A 50 2.19 -3.30 -14.77
C GLU A 50 1.93 -1.99 -14.04
N ILE A 51 2.06 -0.88 -14.75
CA ILE A 51 1.96 0.45 -14.17
C ILE A 51 1.28 1.39 -15.15
N VAL A 52 0.37 2.20 -14.63
CA VAL A 52 -0.18 3.37 -15.30
C VAL A 52 0.22 4.57 -14.45
N ALA A 53 1.11 5.40 -14.99
CA ALA A 53 1.52 6.64 -14.37
C ALA A 53 1.59 7.76 -15.42
N TYR A 54 1.26 8.98 -15.03
CA TYR A 54 1.28 10.16 -15.91
C TYR A 54 1.67 11.40 -15.11
N ASP A 55 2.25 12.39 -15.79
CA ASP A 55 2.56 13.69 -15.22
C ASP A 55 1.36 14.66 -15.27
N SER A 56 1.53 15.89 -14.77
CA SER A 56 0.48 16.92 -14.78
C SER A 56 0.03 17.39 -16.18
N ASN A 57 0.72 16.97 -17.25
CA ASN A 57 0.40 17.29 -18.63
C ASN A 57 -0.17 16.07 -19.38
N ASP A 58 -0.60 15.02 -18.65
CA ASP A 58 -1.07 13.74 -19.20
C ASP A 58 -0.02 13.00 -20.04
N ASN A 59 1.28 13.24 -19.82
CA ASN A 59 2.33 12.44 -20.43
C ASN A 59 2.45 11.11 -19.69
N TYR A 60 1.99 10.05 -20.33
CA TYR A 60 2.07 8.71 -19.78
C TYR A 60 3.49 8.16 -19.78
N LEU A 61 3.83 7.44 -18.73
CA LEU A 61 5.08 6.72 -18.60
C LEU A 61 5.23 5.71 -19.75
N SER A 62 6.33 5.81 -20.49
CA SER A 62 6.53 4.98 -21.67
C SER A 62 6.98 3.56 -21.31
N THR A 63 6.73 2.60 -22.22
CA THR A 63 7.25 1.23 -22.08
C THR A 63 8.79 1.19 -22.01
N ALA A 64 9.47 2.13 -22.65
CA ALA A 64 10.93 2.22 -22.60
C ALA A 64 11.42 2.58 -21.18
N GLU A 65 10.70 3.46 -20.49
CA GLU A 65 11.00 3.84 -19.11
C GLU A 65 10.68 2.71 -18.13
N THR A 66 9.50 2.10 -18.23
CA THR A 66 9.13 0.98 -17.34
C THR A 66 10.06 -0.22 -17.50
N ASN A 67 10.59 -0.46 -18.71
CA ASN A 67 11.60 -1.49 -18.95
C ASN A 67 12.90 -1.26 -18.17
N ASN A 68 13.19 -0.05 -17.70
CA ASN A 68 14.38 0.24 -16.89
C ASN A 68 14.19 -0.06 -15.40
N PHE A 69 12.96 -0.34 -14.94
CA PHE A 69 12.70 -0.65 -13.54
C PHE A 69 13.02 -2.11 -13.24
N LYS A 70 14.30 -2.42 -13.02
CA LYS A 70 14.77 -3.79 -12.73
C LYS A 70 14.70 -4.13 -11.25
N THR A 71 14.87 -3.13 -10.40
CA THR A 71 14.86 -3.24 -8.94
C THR A 71 13.92 -2.21 -8.32
N LEU A 72 13.56 -2.41 -7.06
CA LEU A 72 12.84 -1.38 -6.28
C LEU A 72 13.62 -0.07 -6.20
N SER A 73 14.96 -0.12 -6.15
CA SER A 73 15.78 1.09 -6.19
C SER A 73 15.61 1.87 -7.49
N ASP A 74 15.54 1.20 -8.64
CA ASP A 74 15.34 1.87 -9.94
C ASP A 74 13.97 2.57 -9.98
N PHE A 75 12.93 1.84 -9.57
CA PHE A 75 11.56 2.35 -9.47
C PHE A 75 11.48 3.56 -8.53
N ASN A 76 11.94 3.41 -7.29
CA ASN A 76 11.88 4.47 -6.28
C ASN A 76 12.68 5.69 -6.72
N THR A 77 13.88 5.49 -7.29
CA THR A 77 14.73 6.59 -7.76
C THR A 77 14.06 7.38 -8.88
N TYR A 78 13.34 6.72 -9.79
CA TYR A 78 12.62 7.39 -10.86
C TYR A 78 11.53 8.31 -10.31
N PHE A 79 10.62 7.80 -9.47
CA PHE A 79 9.50 8.59 -8.96
C PHE A 79 9.92 9.67 -7.94
N LEU A 80 11.02 9.45 -7.22
CA LEU A 80 11.62 10.49 -6.37
C LEU A 80 12.25 11.62 -7.18
N LYS A 81 12.76 11.34 -8.39
CA LYS A 81 13.35 12.36 -9.28
C LYS A 81 12.34 13.03 -10.19
N ASN A 82 11.19 12.41 -10.43
CA ASN A 82 10.10 12.93 -11.25
C ASN A 82 8.83 13.03 -10.40
N PRO A 83 8.79 13.97 -9.43
CA PRO A 83 7.68 14.10 -8.48
C PRO A 83 6.40 14.68 -9.11
N ASP A 84 6.40 14.99 -10.39
CA ASP A 84 5.22 15.36 -11.16
C ASP A 84 4.41 14.15 -11.63
N PHE A 85 5.00 12.95 -11.65
CA PHE A 85 4.27 11.73 -11.96
C PHE A 85 3.36 11.27 -10.81
N TYR A 86 2.15 10.90 -11.19
CA TYR A 86 1.13 10.26 -10.36
C TYR A 86 0.96 8.79 -10.75
N ILE A 87 0.98 7.87 -9.78
CA ILE A 87 0.86 6.43 -10.03
C ILE A 87 -0.60 6.00 -9.91
N HIS A 88 -1.36 6.12 -10.99
CA HIS A 88 -2.78 5.78 -11.01
C HIS A 88 -3.05 4.29 -10.76
N ASN A 89 -2.26 3.39 -11.34
CA ASN A 89 -2.36 1.94 -11.07
C ASN A 89 -0.99 1.30 -11.00
N LEU A 90 -0.82 0.38 -10.06
CA LEU A 90 0.38 -0.45 -9.92
C LEU A 90 -0.02 -1.91 -9.67
N GLU A 91 0.59 -2.83 -10.41
CA GLU A 91 0.69 -4.24 -10.05
C GLU A 91 2.16 -4.65 -10.17
N MET A 92 2.78 -4.96 -9.04
CA MET A 92 4.20 -5.31 -8.96
C MET A 92 4.38 -6.66 -8.27
N GLU A 93 5.11 -7.57 -8.91
CA GLU A 93 5.56 -8.84 -8.31
C GLU A 93 7.09 -8.80 -8.14
N LEU A 94 7.56 -9.12 -6.94
CA LEU A 94 8.98 -9.14 -6.59
C LEU A 94 9.55 -10.56 -6.63
N GLU A 95 10.88 -10.68 -6.76
CA GLU A 95 11.55 -11.98 -6.88
C GLU A 95 11.37 -12.90 -5.65
N ASN A 96 11.14 -12.32 -4.47
CA ASN A 96 10.83 -13.05 -3.23
C ASN A 96 9.34 -13.49 -3.15
N GLY A 97 8.55 -13.23 -4.19
CA GLY A 97 7.14 -13.62 -4.27
C GLY A 97 6.17 -12.70 -3.53
N SER A 98 6.63 -11.57 -2.98
CA SER A 98 5.75 -10.49 -2.52
C SER A 98 5.10 -9.79 -3.70
N LYS A 99 3.89 -9.24 -3.48
CA LYS A 99 3.20 -8.39 -4.46
C LYS A 99 2.78 -7.08 -3.83
N ILE A 100 2.87 -6.00 -4.60
CA ILE A 100 2.38 -4.67 -4.24
C ILE A 100 1.40 -4.28 -5.33
N ASN A 101 0.17 -3.95 -4.94
CA ASN A 101 -0.80 -3.37 -5.87
C ASN A 101 -1.32 -2.04 -5.34
N SER A 102 -1.59 -1.08 -6.21
CA SER A 102 -2.27 0.15 -5.84
C SER A 102 -3.29 0.58 -6.88
N HIS A 103 -4.28 1.32 -6.40
CA HIS A 103 -5.25 2.05 -7.22
C HIS A 103 -5.30 3.50 -6.72
N ASP A 104 -5.33 4.45 -7.65
CA ASP A 104 -5.38 5.90 -7.39
C ASP A 104 -4.33 6.44 -6.39
N ASP A 105 -3.15 5.81 -6.34
CA ASP A 105 -1.99 6.20 -5.50
C ASP A 105 -2.27 6.54 -4.02
N GLY A 106 -3.42 6.14 -3.51
CA GLY A 106 -3.86 6.33 -2.12
C GLY A 106 -4.32 5.03 -1.47
N GLU A 107 -4.37 3.95 -2.23
CA GLU A 107 -4.78 2.63 -1.75
C GLU A 107 -3.73 1.61 -2.13
N VAL A 108 -3.12 0.95 -1.15
CA VAL A 108 -2.11 -0.07 -1.38
C VAL A 108 -2.52 -1.39 -0.75
N SER A 109 -2.29 -2.48 -1.48
CA SER A 109 -2.27 -3.83 -0.92
C SER A 109 -0.90 -4.48 -1.05
N ILE A 110 -0.44 -5.13 0.02
CA ILE A 110 0.80 -5.89 0.08
C ILE A 110 0.44 -7.35 0.32
N THR A 111 0.79 -8.22 -0.62
CA THR A 111 0.63 -9.68 -0.49
C THR A 111 1.97 -10.33 -0.17
N ILE A 112 1.99 -11.17 0.86
CA ILE A 112 3.17 -11.89 1.33
C ILE A 112 2.89 -13.40 1.47
N ALA A 113 3.94 -14.20 1.59
CA ALA A 113 3.79 -15.60 1.97
C ALA A 113 3.36 -15.71 3.44
N LYS A 114 2.37 -16.56 3.71
CA LYS A 114 1.92 -16.87 5.07
C LYS A 114 3.06 -17.47 5.89
N ASP A 115 3.13 -17.13 7.17
CA ASP A 115 4.13 -17.63 8.13
C ASP A 115 5.58 -17.37 7.70
N SER A 116 5.82 -16.31 6.92
CA SER A 116 7.15 -15.92 6.44
C SER A 116 7.69 -14.67 7.16
N GLU A 117 9.00 -14.47 7.08
CA GLU A 117 9.67 -13.26 7.58
C GLU A 117 9.24 -11.98 6.83
N GLN A 118 8.50 -12.11 5.71
CA GLN A 118 7.97 -10.96 4.96
C GLN A 118 6.93 -10.17 5.77
N ILE A 119 6.40 -10.73 6.87
CA ILE A 119 5.55 -9.98 7.80
C ILE A 119 6.25 -8.75 8.39
N GLU A 120 7.59 -8.73 8.42
CA GLU A 120 8.37 -7.57 8.84
C GLU A 120 8.13 -6.33 7.96
N ILE A 121 7.70 -6.51 6.70
CA ILE A 121 7.27 -5.39 5.83
C ILE A 121 6.06 -4.71 6.44
N ILE A 122 5.06 -5.49 6.85
CA ILE A 122 3.81 -4.98 7.45
C ILE A 122 4.11 -4.27 8.78
N LYS A 123 4.98 -4.85 9.62
CA LYS A 123 5.41 -4.19 10.87
C LYS A 123 6.13 -2.87 10.62
N ARG A 124 6.96 -2.78 9.57
CA ARG A 124 7.61 -1.52 9.17
C ARG A 124 6.59 -0.47 8.73
N VAL A 125 5.55 -0.86 7.98
CA VAL A 125 4.43 0.04 7.64
C VAL A 125 3.82 0.57 8.93
N LEU A 126 3.34 -0.29 9.82
CA LEU A 126 2.70 0.15 11.06
C LEU A 126 3.60 1.05 11.90
N LYS A 127 4.88 0.69 12.05
CA LYS A 127 5.87 1.51 12.76
C LYS A 127 6.06 2.89 12.12
N ASN A 128 6.13 2.98 10.80
CA ASN A 128 6.33 4.25 10.09
C ASN A 128 5.14 5.20 10.29
N TYR A 129 3.92 4.65 10.34
CA TYR A 129 2.69 5.40 10.60
C TYR A 129 2.34 5.52 12.10
N LYS A 130 3.23 5.05 13.00
CA LYS A 130 3.04 5.08 14.47
C LYS A 130 1.79 4.32 14.93
N ILE A 131 1.42 3.26 14.23
CA ILE A 131 0.31 2.36 14.54
C ILE A 131 0.84 1.16 15.34
N GLN A 132 0.04 0.66 16.28
CA GLN A 132 0.43 -0.46 17.14
C GLN A 132 0.46 -1.78 16.35
N GLU A 133 1.46 -2.63 16.60
CA GLU A 133 1.63 -3.91 15.89
C GLU A 133 0.53 -4.93 16.19
N ASP A 134 -0.19 -4.80 17.31
CA ASP A 134 -1.33 -5.65 17.65
C ASP A 134 -2.49 -5.52 16.65
N LEU A 135 -2.54 -4.43 15.87
CA LEU A 135 -3.45 -4.29 14.73
C LEU A 135 -3.34 -5.44 13.73
N ILE A 136 -2.16 -6.07 13.58
CA ILE A 136 -2.01 -7.28 12.75
C ILE A 136 -2.89 -8.41 13.29
N THR A 137 -2.93 -8.58 14.61
CA THR A 137 -3.77 -9.59 15.25
C THR A 137 -5.25 -9.25 15.11
N GLU A 138 -5.62 -7.98 15.23
CA GLU A 138 -7.01 -7.52 15.05
C GLU A 138 -7.50 -7.74 13.62
N MET A 139 -6.71 -7.34 12.61
CA MET A 139 -6.99 -7.62 11.20
C MET A 139 -7.19 -9.12 10.93
N LYS A 140 -6.38 -9.99 11.55
CA LYS A 140 -6.49 -11.46 11.40
C LYS A 140 -7.71 -12.07 12.11
N ARG A 141 -8.31 -11.39 13.08
CA ARG A 141 -9.53 -11.87 13.78
C ARG A 141 -10.78 -11.66 12.94
N SER A 142 -10.78 -10.65 12.08
CA SER A 142 -11.89 -10.31 11.18
C SER A 142 -11.39 -10.25 9.73
N PRO A 143 -11.01 -11.37 9.10
CA PRO A 143 -10.60 -11.37 7.70
C PRO A 143 -11.75 -10.88 6.80
N GLU A 144 -11.39 -10.24 5.68
CA GLU A 144 -12.30 -9.61 4.71
C GLU A 144 -13.09 -8.39 5.22
N HIS A 145 -12.90 -8.02 6.49
CA HIS A 145 -13.47 -6.80 7.04
C HIS A 145 -12.54 -5.60 6.82
N TYR A 146 -13.12 -4.41 6.87
CA TYR A 146 -12.43 -3.13 6.85
C TYR A 146 -12.47 -2.52 8.24
N LEU A 147 -11.29 -2.35 8.85
CA LEU A 147 -11.14 -1.78 10.18
C LEU A 147 -10.74 -0.31 10.05
N ALA A 148 -11.60 0.60 10.52
CA ALA A 148 -11.24 2.01 10.58
C ALA A 148 -10.40 2.28 11.82
N ILE A 149 -9.31 3.01 11.63
CA ILE A 149 -8.40 3.40 12.70
C ILE A 149 -8.42 4.91 12.92
N ASP A 150 -8.35 5.31 14.18
CA ASP A 150 -8.29 6.72 14.55
C ASP A 150 -6.89 7.31 14.38
N SER A 151 -6.77 8.60 14.70
CA SER A 151 -5.53 9.35 14.59
C SER A 151 -4.40 8.84 15.51
N VAL A 152 -4.68 7.98 16.50
CA VAL A 152 -3.69 7.35 17.38
C VAL A 152 -3.48 5.87 17.05
N GLY A 153 -4.02 5.40 15.92
CA GLY A 153 -3.84 4.04 15.40
C GLY A 153 -4.68 2.98 16.10
N LYS A 154 -5.77 3.36 16.79
CA LYS A 154 -6.70 2.41 17.42
C LYS A 154 -7.88 2.11 16.50
N VAL A 155 -8.33 0.85 16.47
CA VAL A 155 -9.57 0.48 15.78
C VAL A 155 -10.77 1.11 16.47
N VAL A 156 -11.57 1.86 15.70
CA VAL A 156 -12.77 2.56 16.18
C VAL A 156 -14.05 2.05 15.52
N ALA A 157 -13.93 1.34 14.40
CA ALA A 157 -15.06 0.68 13.75
C ALA A 157 -14.61 -0.53 12.94
N ASP A 158 -15.53 -1.47 12.75
CA ASP A 158 -15.37 -2.71 12.00
C ASP A 158 -16.53 -2.80 10.99
N TYR A 159 -16.20 -2.87 9.71
CA TYR A 159 -17.15 -2.91 8.60
C TYR A 159 -16.97 -4.20 7.80
N SER A 160 -18.08 -4.87 7.48
CA SER A 160 -18.09 -6.12 6.71
C SER A 160 -17.81 -5.93 5.22
N SER A 161 -17.87 -4.69 4.72
CA SER A 161 -17.57 -4.36 3.33
C SER A 161 -17.10 -2.90 3.18
N PHE A 162 -16.48 -2.60 2.03
CA PHE A 162 -16.10 -1.23 1.70
C PHE A 162 -17.32 -0.32 1.52
N ASP A 163 -18.40 -0.83 0.92
CA ASP A 163 -19.66 -0.09 0.78
C ASP A 163 -20.22 0.31 2.15
N GLU A 164 -20.17 -0.60 3.13
CA GLU A 164 -20.60 -0.31 4.49
C GLU A 164 -19.75 0.81 5.13
N TYR A 165 -18.43 0.77 4.93
CA TYR A 165 -17.53 1.84 5.35
C TYR A 165 -17.88 3.18 4.69
N VAL A 166 -18.16 3.21 3.38
CA VAL A 166 -18.53 4.43 2.65
C VAL A 166 -19.87 4.99 3.15
N GLU A 167 -20.86 4.14 3.40
CA GLU A 167 -22.20 4.54 3.84
C GLU A 167 -22.23 5.04 5.29
N LYS A 168 -21.50 4.36 6.19
CA LYS A 168 -21.57 4.60 7.64
C LYS A 168 -20.38 5.40 8.19
N GLY A 169 -19.17 5.11 7.71
CA GLY A 169 -17.91 5.63 8.26
C GLY A 169 -17.64 7.09 7.93
N ARG A 170 -17.91 7.53 6.69
CA ARG A 170 -17.72 8.94 6.29
C ARG A 170 -18.52 9.94 7.13
N LYS A 171 -19.65 9.52 7.71
CA LYS A 171 -20.51 10.40 8.54
C LYS A 171 -20.10 10.48 10.01
N GLN A 172 -19.34 9.51 10.53
CA GLN A 172 -19.02 9.41 11.96
C GLN A 172 -17.60 9.86 12.31
N ILE A 173 -16.65 9.80 11.37
CA ILE A 173 -15.23 10.11 11.63
C ILE A 173 -14.91 11.60 11.36
N PHE A 174 -15.69 12.26 10.50
CA PHE A 174 -15.47 13.66 10.08
C PHE A 174 -16.69 14.57 10.32
N GLY A 175 -17.66 14.13 11.13
CA GLY A 175 -18.84 14.89 11.55
C GLY A 175 -18.65 15.60 12.88
#